data_AF-A0A9P0M3B8-F1
#
_entry.id   AF-A0A9P0M3B8-F1
#
_cell.length_a   1.000
_cell.length_b   1.000
_cell.length_c   1.000
_cell.angle_alpha   90.00
_cell.angle_beta   90.00
_cell.angle_gamma   90.00
#
_symmetry.space_group_name_H-M   'P 1'
#
loop_
_entity.id
_entity.type
_entity.pdbx_description
1 polymer ?
#
loop_
_entity_poly.entity_id
_entity_poly.type
_entity_poly.pdbx_seq_one_letter_code
_entity_poly.pdbx_strand_id
1 'polypeptide(L)'
;MLRKLDHTAMSSEYKNKIDVTDNDAEDSLTYSPYDVFSFNHNKSGDLKDSDYVTILNPIIVGMVNHVAKESPALLSIVNQAITAIFQPSSIYISVRVREILFEGIEINCNVTDFAAKAVCAQMKSLSAIKAHDTKKNTFLFSVFGTKNATVGGRIKVGRGISNYKDTGRVLEIDGKKEINIWSTELCNRFRGTDGWIIPPLLEEGESVRVFGTDLCRNVEALPVGTDYMKGVHVRVYEATMGDMEHNEEDKCYCATPTTCMKKGLFDLSKCMGVPIIVTLPHFLETDPYYLERISGLEPVHDEHILKIILEPMTSTPLIAKKRAQLNLMVAAVPRITIMQNITEALHPIFWMEEGIVLEGPLLKKVQTIFIALKVLKVLNCVGLLASLVAIAYGAYGYYKNRKSIRVTPSHEPSNGGNEEVTRSTNVLIATLNGMEQKGHDNPALSGHEFSRYNI
;
A
#
# COMPACT_ATOMS: atom_id res chain seq x y z
N MET A 1 -14.27 -8.26 -8.40
CA MET A 1 -15.63 -7.67 -8.26
C MET A 1 -16.01 -7.06 -9.62
N LEU A 2 -17.24 -7.25 -10.12
CA LEU A 2 -17.74 -6.56 -11.33
C LEU A 2 -19.11 -5.95 -11.01
N ARG A 3 -19.32 -4.66 -11.28
CA ARG A 3 -20.64 -4.00 -11.11
C ARG A 3 -21.33 -3.84 -12.46
N LYS A 4 -22.53 -4.39 -12.59
CA LYS A 4 -23.47 -4.12 -13.69
C LYS A 4 -24.60 -3.34 -13.05
N LEU A 5 -24.81 -2.08 -13.46
CA LEU A 5 -25.93 -1.19 -13.10
C LEU A 5 -26.76 -1.71 -11.90
N ASP A 6 -26.40 -1.23 -10.70
CA ASP A 6 -26.99 -1.51 -9.38
C ASP A 6 -26.67 -2.85 -8.67
N HIS A 7 -26.02 -3.82 -9.31
CA HIS A 7 -25.64 -5.08 -8.66
C HIS A 7 -24.17 -5.47 -8.88
N THR A 8 -23.57 -6.07 -7.83
CA THR A 8 -22.13 -6.32 -7.74
C THR A 8 -21.84 -7.82 -7.62
N ALA A 9 -21.17 -8.40 -8.61
CA ALA A 9 -20.66 -9.76 -8.54
C ALA A 9 -19.38 -9.80 -7.69
N MET A 10 -19.36 -10.65 -6.66
CA MET A 10 -18.27 -10.78 -5.70
C MET A 10 -17.52 -12.09 -5.84
N SER A 11 -16.19 -12.01 -5.74
CA SER A 11 -15.31 -13.16 -5.62
C SER A 11 -14.58 -13.07 -4.29
N SER A 12 -14.37 -14.22 -3.66
CA SER A 12 -13.43 -14.36 -2.55
C SER A 12 -12.02 -14.52 -3.12
N GLU A 13 -11.07 -13.80 -2.53
CA GLU A 13 -9.65 -13.86 -2.86
C GLU A 13 -8.88 -14.37 -1.65
N TYR A 14 -8.01 -15.34 -1.87
CA TYR A 14 -7.13 -15.92 -0.85
C TYR A 14 -5.69 -15.62 -1.25
N LYS A 15 -5.01 -14.79 -0.45
CA LYS A 15 -3.63 -14.38 -0.70
C LYS A 15 -2.67 -15.09 0.23
N ASN A 16 -1.61 -15.68 -0.32
CA ASN A 16 -0.56 -16.35 0.45
C ASN A 16 0.82 -15.89 0.02
N LYS A 17 1.76 -15.88 0.98
CA LYS A 17 3.20 -15.78 0.72
C LYS A 17 3.76 -17.20 0.78
N ILE A 18 4.27 -17.70 -0.34
CA ILE A 18 4.89 -19.04 -0.42
C ILE A 18 6.40 -18.92 -0.64
N ASP A 19 7.12 -20.02 -0.47
CA ASP A 19 8.57 -20.11 -0.63
C ASP A 19 9.32 -19.02 0.18
N VAL A 20 8.87 -18.79 1.41
CA VAL A 20 9.38 -17.73 2.27
C VAL A 20 10.79 -18.07 2.73
N THR A 21 11.72 -17.14 2.52
CA THR A 21 13.12 -17.25 2.93
C THR A 21 13.57 -15.99 3.65
N ASP A 22 14.02 -16.13 4.89
CA ASP A 22 14.59 -15.06 5.70
C ASP A 22 16.09 -14.88 5.45
N ASN A 23 16.55 -13.64 5.52
CA ASN A 23 17.97 -13.29 5.53
C ASN A 23 18.25 -12.32 6.69
N ASP A 24 18.92 -12.84 7.72
CA ASP A 24 19.23 -12.09 8.94
C ASP A 24 20.27 -11.00 8.73
N ALA A 25 21.29 -11.24 7.90
CA ALA A 25 22.36 -10.29 7.66
C ALA A 25 21.87 -9.02 6.95
N GLU A 26 20.82 -9.15 6.13
CA GLU A 26 20.24 -8.04 5.36
C GLU A 26 18.93 -7.52 5.95
N ASP A 27 18.46 -8.08 7.07
CA ASP A 27 17.15 -7.82 7.66
C ASP A 27 15.99 -7.87 6.63
N SER A 28 15.99 -8.91 5.80
CA SER A 28 15.05 -9.04 4.68
C SER A 28 14.37 -10.40 4.64
N LEU A 29 13.23 -10.44 3.95
CA LEU A 29 12.42 -11.63 3.69
C LEU A 29 12.07 -11.66 2.21
N THR A 30 12.25 -12.82 1.58
CA THR A 30 11.86 -13.04 0.17
C THR A 30 10.74 -14.05 0.09
N TYR A 31 9.73 -13.78 -0.74
CA TYR A 31 8.59 -14.66 -0.92
C TYR A 31 8.05 -14.58 -2.35
N SER A 32 7.18 -15.53 -2.70
CA SER A 32 6.41 -15.50 -3.96
C SER A 32 4.93 -15.30 -3.61
N PRO A 33 4.21 -14.33 -4.20
CA PRO A 33 2.78 -14.18 -3.98
C PRO A 33 2.01 -15.31 -4.69
N TYR A 34 0.98 -15.82 -4.03
CA TYR A 34 0.10 -16.85 -4.55
C TYR A 34 -1.36 -16.54 -4.20
N ASP A 35 -2.11 -16.12 -5.22
CA ASP A 35 -3.47 -15.64 -5.07
C ASP A 35 -4.47 -16.58 -5.74
N VAL A 36 -5.55 -16.92 -5.03
CA VAL A 36 -6.63 -17.78 -5.54
C VAL A 36 -7.95 -17.02 -5.49
N PHE A 37 -8.64 -16.97 -6.62
CA PHE A 37 -9.95 -16.36 -6.76
C PHE A 37 -11.04 -17.42 -6.89
N SER A 38 -12.11 -17.27 -6.10
CA SER A 38 -13.31 -18.10 -6.18
C SER A 38 -14.54 -17.21 -6.23
N PHE A 39 -15.46 -17.47 -7.15
CA PHE A 39 -16.74 -16.77 -7.16
C PHE A 39 -17.50 -17.00 -5.85
N ASN A 40 -18.12 -15.95 -5.31
CA ASN A 40 -18.87 -15.98 -4.06
C ASN A 40 -20.34 -15.68 -4.33
N HIS A 41 -21.12 -16.72 -4.60
CA HIS A 41 -22.53 -16.58 -4.94
C HIS A 41 -23.33 -15.92 -3.81
N ASN A 42 -23.09 -16.30 -2.55
CA ASN A 42 -23.80 -15.73 -1.39
C ASN A 42 -23.64 -14.21 -1.27
N LYS A 43 -22.47 -13.68 -1.64
CA LYS A 43 -22.21 -12.23 -1.63
C LYS A 43 -22.58 -11.52 -2.94
N SER A 44 -22.92 -12.28 -3.99
CA SER A 44 -23.26 -11.75 -5.32
C SER A 44 -24.77 -11.62 -5.54
N GLY A 45 -25.60 -12.03 -4.57
CA GLY A 45 -27.06 -12.07 -4.73
C GLY A 45 -27.46 -13.01 -5.86
N ASP A 46 -28.33 -12.55 -6.75
CA ASP A 46 -28.83 -13.34 -7.88
C ASP A 46 -27.85 -13.43 -9.05
N LEU A 47 -26.76 -12.65 -9.03
CA LEU A 47 -25.77 -12.64 -10.10
C LEU A 47 -24.97 -13.96 -10.11
N LYS A 48 -24.63 -14.40 -11.32
CA LYS A 48 -23.81 -15.58 -11.57
C LYS A 48 -22.60 -15.20 -12.40
N ASP A 49 -21.48 -15.87 -12.17
CA ASP A 49 -20.31 -15.77 -13.03
C ASP A 49 -20.54 -16.38 -14.43
N SER A 50 -21.61 -17.15 -14.61
CA SER A 50 -22.10 -17.61 -15.91
C SER A 50 -22.95 -16.58 -16.67
N ASP A 51 -23.28 -15.43 -16.08
CA ASP A 51 -24.11 -14.43 -16.73
C ASP A 51 -23.39 -13.80 -17.92
N TYR A 52 -24.17 -13.49 -18.97
CA TYR A 52 -23.65 -12.84 -20.16
C TYR A 52 -23.58 -11.32 -19.98
N VAL A 53 -22.45 -10.77 -20.45
CA VAL A 53 -22.22 -9.33 -20.59
C VAL A 53 -21.76 -9.04 -22.01
N THR A 54 -22.25 -7.93 -22.56
CA THR A 54 -21.78 -7.41 -23.84
C THR A 54 -20.81 -6.28 -23.57
N ILE A 55 -19.56 -6.46 -23.98
CA ILE A 55 -18.46 -5.51 -23.77
C ILE A 55 -17.75 -5.25 -25.09
N LEU A 56 -16.93 -4.21 -25.16
CA LEU A 56 -15.95 -4.11 -26.24
C LEU A 56 -15.08 -5.35 -26.26
N ASN A 57 -14.80 -5.88 -27.44
CA ASN A 57 -13.93 -7.02 -27.61
C ASN A 57 -12.47 -6.60 -27.32
N PRO A 58 -11.91 -6.97 -26.15
CA PRO A 58 -10.61 -6.47 -25.73
C PRO A 58 -9.46 -7.04 -26.58
N ILE A 59 -9.67 -8.22 -27.20
CA ILE A 59 -8.69 -8.87 -28.05
C ILE A 59 -8.60 -8.11 -29.38
N ILE A 60 -9.73 -7.84 -30.02
CA ILE A 60 -9.78 -7.14 -31.31
C ILE A 60 -9.35 -5.68 -31.15
N VAL A 61 -10.01 -4.94 -30.26
CA VAL A 61 -9.72 -3.50 -30.07
C VAL A 61 -8.29 -3.33 -29.56
N GLY A 62 -7.84 -4.18 -28.64
CA GLY A 62 -6.47 -4.14 -28.15
C GLY A 62 -5.44 -4.42 -29.25
N MET A 63 -5.65 -5.45 -30.07
CA MET A 63 -4.76 -5.73 -31.20
C MET A 63 -4.72 -4.57 -32.21
N VAL A 64 -5.88 -4.00 -32.55
CA VAL A 64 -5.94 -2.86 -33.47
C VAL A 64 -5.19 -1.66 -32.90
N ASN A 65 -5.43 -1.31 -31.64
CA ASN A 65 -4.76 -0.18 -30.99
C ASN A 65 -3.25 -0.38 -30.92
N HIS A 66 -2.78 -1.58 -30.58
CA HIS A 66 -1.36 -1.90 -30.53
C HIS A 66 -0.72 -1.75 -31.92
N VAL A 67 -1.32 -2.33 -32.96
CA VAL A 67 -0.76 -2.26 -34.32
C VAL A 67 -0.88 -0.86 -34.92
N ALA A 68 -1.96 -0.13 -34.64
CA ALA A 68 -2.12 1.26 -35.06
C ALA A 68 -1.02 2.16 -34.47
N LYS A 69 -0.54 1.86 -33.26
CA LYS A 69 0.53 2.59 -32.59
C LYS A 69 1.92 2.16 -33.08
N GLU A 70 2.20 0.86 -33.07
CA GLU A 70 3.56 0.34 -33.28
C GLU A 70 3.89 0.07 -34.75
N SER A 71 2.90 -0.29 -35.57
CA SER A 71 3.12 -0.70 -36.97
C SER A 71 1.88 -0.45 -37.87
N PRO A 72 1.49 0.82 -38.11
CA PRO A 72 0.27 1.16 -38.86
C PRO A 72 0.20 0.55 -40.26
N ALA A 73 1.35 0.26 -40.87
CA ALA A 73 1.45 -0.41 -42.17
C ALA A 73 0.80 -1.80 -42.19
N LEU A 74 0.75 -2.49 -41.04
CA LEU A 74 0.21 -3.85 -40.91
C LEU A 74 -1.30 -3.90 -40.66
N LEU A 75 -1.98 -2.76 -40.54
CA LEU A 75 -3.42 -2.72 -40.23
C LEU A 75 -4.30 -3.50 -41.23
N SER A 76 -3.95 -3.51 -42.51
CA SER A 76 -4.69 -4.29 -43.51
C SER A 76 -4.55 -5.81 -43.30
N ILE A 77 -3.36 -6.26 -42.88
CA ILE A 77 -3.10 -7.66 -42.51
C ILE A 77 -3.90 -8.01 -41.26
N VAL A 78 -3.94 -7.11 -40.27
CA VAL A 78 -4.74 -7.28 -39.06
C VAL A 78 -6.23 -7.37 -39.39
N ASN A 79 -6.77 -6.56 -40.30
CA ASN A 79 -8.17 -6.65 -40.72
C ASN A 79 -8.53 -8.03 -41.31
N GLN A 80 -7.63 -8.58 -42.14
CA GLN A 80 -7.77 -9.92 -42.71
C GLN A 80 -7.73 -10.99 -41.61
N ALA A 81 -6.77 -10.89 -40.68
CA ALA A 81 -6.66 -11.80 -39.55
C ALA A 81 -7.89 -11.75 -38.64
N ILE A 82 -8.41 -10.56 -38.32
CA ILE A 82 -9.63 -10.37 -37.52
C ILE A 82 -10.80 -11.13 -38.15
N THR A 83 -10.97 -10.96 -39.46
CA THR A 83 -12.04 -11.61 -40.22
C THR A 83 -11.87 -13.13 -40.20
N ALA A 84 -10.65 -13.63 -40.38
CA ALA A 84 -10.36 -15.07 -40.42
C ALA A 84 -10.48 -15.76 -39.06
N ILE A 85 -10.09 -15.09 -37.97
CA ILE A 85 -10.06 -15.67 -36.60
C ILE A 85 -11.42 -15.52 -35.91
N PHE A 86 -12.01 -14.33 -35.95
CA PHE A 86 -13.16 -13.99 -35.10
C PHE A 86 -14.48 -13.87 -35.86
N GLN A 87 -14.45 -13.63 -37.17
CA GLN A 87 -15.62 -13.35 -38.00
C GLN A 87 -16.61 -12.36 -37.32
N PRO A 88 -16.15 -11.19 -36.82
CA PRO A 88 -16.96 -10.34 -35.96
C PRO A 88 -17.99 -9.56 -36.77
N SER A 89 -19.20 -9.42 -36.24
CA SER A 89 -20.22 -8.51 -36.78
C SER A 89 -20.08 -7.08 -36.26
N SER A 90 -19.39 -6.88 -35.13
CA SER A 90 -19.16 -5.57 -34.52
C SER A 90 -17.89 -5.58 -33.66
N ILE A 91 -17.53 -4.43 -33.10
CA ILE A 91 -16.45 -4.30 -32.10
C ILE A 91 -16.82 -4.87 -30.71
N TYR A 92 -18.07 -5.27 -30.50
CA TYR A 92 -18.56 -5.81 -29.25
C TYR A 92 -18.58 -7.33 -29.27
N ILE A 93 -18.41 -7.94 -28.10
CA ILE A 93 -18.54 -9.38 -27.88
C ILE A 93 -19.46 -9.63 -26.69
N SER A 94 -20.28 -10.68 -26.80
CA SER A 94 -21.09 -11.17 -25.68
C SER A 94 -20.45 -12.43 -25.10
N VAL A 95 -19.99 -12.35 -23.85
CA VAL A 95 -19.24 -13.41 -23.17
C VAL A 95 -19.75 -13.60 -21.75
N ARG A 96 -19.44 -14.75 -21.15
CA ARG A 96 -19.73 -14.98 -19.74
C ARG A 96 -18.74 -14.24 -18.88
N VAL A 97 -19.19 -13.76 -17.72
CA VAL A 97 -18.33 -13.07 -16.73
C VAL A 97 -17.09 -13.89 -16.37
N ARG A 98 -17.25 -15.20 -16.13
CA ARG A 98 -16.13 -16.09 -15.81
C ARG A 98 -15.11 -16.24 -16.93
N GLU A 99 -15.52 -16.12 -18.20
CA GLU A 99 -14.63 -16.24 -19.36
C GLU A 99 -13.72 -15.01 -19.47
N ILE A 100 -14.29 -13.80 -19.40
CA ILE A 100 -13.49 -12.58 -19.47
C ILE A 100 -12.57 -12.42 -18.25
N LEU A 101 -13.04 -12.81 -17.06
CA LEU A 101 -12.26 -12.64 -15.84
C LEU A 101 -11.21 -13.72 -15.62
N PHE A 102 -11.55 -15.00 -15.78
CA PHE A 102 -10.72 -16.11 -15.29
C PHE A 102 -10.49 -17.21 -16.33
N GLU A 103 -11.53 -17.86 -16.84
CA GLU A 103 -11.43 -19.05 -17.70
C GLU A 103 -10.75 -18.76 -19.06
N GLY A 104 -11.00 -17.58 -19.62
CA GLY A 104 -10.47 -17.16 -20.90
C GLY A 104 -11.50 -17.19 -22.03
N ILE A 105 -11.47 -16.15 -22.84
CA ILE A 105 -12.13 -16.10 -24.15
C ILE A 105 -11.26 -16.89 -25.13
N GLU A 106 -11.85 -17.89 -25.79
CA GLU A 106 -11.15 -18.73 -26.75
C GLU A 106 -10.77 -17.95 -28.03
N ILE A 107 -9.52 -18.09 -28.44
CA ILE A 107 -8.96 -17.59 -29.68
C ILE A 107 -8.52 -18.80 -30.49
N ASN A 108 -9.30 -19.15 -31.51
CA ASN A 108 -9.00 -20.29 -32.37
C ASN A 108 -7.99 -19.90 -33.45
N CYS A 109 -6.75 -20.36 -33.29
CA CYS A 109 -5.67 -20.14 -34.23
C CYS A 109 -5.43 -21.35 -35.16
N ASN A 110 -6.39 -22.27 -35.26
CA ASN A 110 -6.37 -23.34 -36.26
C ASN A 110 -6.90 -22.84 -37.62
N VAL A 111 -6.19 -21.86 -38.16
CA VAL A 111 -6.54 -21.12 -39.39
C VAL A 111 -5.51 -21.38 -40.48
N THR A 112 -5.93 -21.39 -41.74
CA THR A 112 -5.04 -21.61 -42.89
C THR A 112 -4.46 -20.30 -43.43
N ASP A 113 -5.18 -19.20 -43.24
CA ASP A 113 -4.85 -17.85 -43.69
C ASP A 113 -3.49 -17.36 -43.13
N PHE A 114 -2.68 -16.74 -44.00
CA PHE A 114 -1.34 -16.29 -43.65
C PHE A 114 -1.35 -15.16 -42.62
N ALA A 115 -2.22 -14.17 -42.79
CA ALA A 115 -2.33 -13.03 -41.88
C ALA A 115 -2.75 -13.50 -40.48
N ALA A 116 -3.74 -14.40 -40.44
CA ALA A 116 -4.22 -14.99 -39.21
C ALA A 116 -3.14 -15.80 -38.49
N LYS A 117 -2.34 -16.61 -39.22
CA LYS A 117 -1.18 -17.33 -38.64
C LYS A 117 -0.14 -16.38 -38.05
N ALA A 118 0.19 -15.30 -38.75
CA ALA A 118 1.19 -14.32 -38.28
C ALA A 118 0.72 -13.63 -36.99
N VAL A 119 -0.53 -13.17 -36.95
CA VAL A 119 -1.14 -12.58 -35.75
C VAL A 119 -1.16 -13.58 -34.60
N CYS A 120 -1.62 -14.80 -34.85
CA CYS A 120 -1.63 -15.87 -33.85
C CYS A 120 -0.23 -16.21 -33.32
N ALA A 121 0.81 -16.13 -34.15
CA ALA A 121 2.19 -16.30 -33.69
C ALA A 121 2.63 -15.17 -32.76
N GLN A 122 2.30 -13.93 -33.08
CA GLN A 122 2.61 -12.77 -32.24
C GLN A 122 1.86 -12.81 -30.90
N MET A 123 0.57 -13.16 -30.90
CA MET A 123 -0.24 -13.22 -29.69
C MET A 123 0.29 -14.21 -28.65
N LYS A 124 0.96 -15.30 -29.07
CA LYS A 124 1.59 -16.27 -28.15
C LYS A 124 2.67 -15.67 -27.25
N SER A 125 3.27 -14.54 -27.66
CA SER A 125 4.31 -13.86 -26.89
C SER A 125 3.76 -12.93 -25.80
N LEU A 126 2.44 -12.67 -25.80
CA LEU A 126 1.81 -11.78 -24.84
C LEU A 126 1.57 -12.51 -23.52
N SER A 127 1.98 -11.89 -22.42
CA SER A 127 1.81 -12.43 -21.06
C SER A 127 0.35 -12.62 -20.66
N ALA A 128 -0.58 -11.89 -21.28
CA ALA A 128 -2.02 -12.00 -21.05
C ALA A 128 -2.69 -13.21 -21.77
N ILE A 129 -1.93 -13.96 -22.58
CA ILE A 129 -2.45 -15.07 -23.38
C ILE A 129 -1.90 -16.41 -22.86
N LYS A 130 -2.81 -17.35 -22.60
CA LYS A 130 -2.47 -18.73 -22.24
C LYS A 130 -2.78 -19.69 -23.38
N ALA A 131 -2.00 -20.75 -23.51
CA ALA A 131 -2.38 -21.88 -24.36
C ALA A 131 -3.56 -22.62 -23.72
N HIS A 132 -4.50 -23.09 -24.55
CA HIS A 132 -5.57 -23.95 -24.08
C HIS A 132 -5.01 -25.35 -23.78
N ASP A 133 -5.34 -25.91 -22.61
CA ASP A 133 -4.76 -27.18 -22.14
C ASP A 133 -5.03 -28.38 -23.05
N THR A 134 -6.25 -28.47 -23.62
CA THR A 134 -6.68 -29.61 -24.44
C THR A 134 -6.75 -29.33 -25.94
N LYS A 135 -7.03 -28.08 -26.35
CA LYS A 135 -7.22 -27.72 -27.77
C LYS A 135 -5.92 -27.19 -28.38
N LYS A 136 -5.32 -27.96 -29.31
CA LYS A 136 -4.12 -27.54 -30.04
C LYS A 136 -4.39 -26.25 -30.83
N ASN A 137 -3.41 -25.34 -30.86
CA ASN A 137 -3.51 -24.04 -31.54
C ASN A 137 -4.74 -23.21 -31.12
N THR A 138 -5.21 -23.38 -29.89
CA THR A 138 -6.24 -22.52 -29.30
C THR A 138 -5.62 -21.81 -28.10
N PHE A 139 -5.94 -20.54 -27.96
CA PHE A 139 -5.43 -19.68 -26.89
C PHE A 139 -6.57 -19.09 -26.09
N LEU A 140 -6.27 -18.63 -24.89
CA LEU A 140 -7.21 -18.11 -23.92
C LEU A 140 -6.75 -16.72 -23.48
N PHE A 141 -7.67 -15.75 -23.56
CA PHE A 141 -7.49 -14.41 -23.02
C PHE A 141 -8.44 -14.18 -21.86
N SER A 142 -7.90 -13.89 -20.68
CA SER A 142 -8.67 -13.39 -19.54
C SER A 142 -7.86 -12.38 -18.73
N VAL A 143 -8.55 -11.53 -17.99
CA VAL A 143 -7.92 -10.44 -17.23
C VAL A 143 -7.13 -10.95 -16.03
N PHE A 144 -7.66 -11.92 -15.29
CA PHE A 144 -7.07 -12.47 -14.07
C PHE A 144 -6.67 -13.94 -14.20
N GLY A 145 -7.00 -14.62 -15.29
CA GLY A 145 -6.69 -16.05 -15.44
C GLY A 145 -5.20 -16.36 -15.45
N THR A 146 -4.35 -15.39 -15.83
CA THR A 146 -2.89 -15.54 -15.75
C THR A 146 -2.33 -15.49 -14.35
N LYS A 147 -3.07 -14.89 -13.40
CA LYS A 147 -2.70 -14.74 -11.99
C LYS A 147 -3.39 -15.74 -11.06
N ASN A 148 -4.56 -16.22 -11.45
CA ASN A 148 -5.35 -17.10 -10.59
C ASN A 148 -4.63 -18.44 -10.37
N ALA A 149 -4.36 -18.76 -9.11
CA ALA A 149 -3.69 -19.98 -8.68
C ALA A 149 -2.31 -20.18 -9.33
N THR A 150 -1.61 -19.09 -9.64
CA THR A 150 -0.25 -19.11 -10.20
C THR A 150 0.75 -18.50 -9.23
N VAL A 151 1.95 -19.06 -9.19
CA VAL A 151 3.06 -18.50 -8.41
C VAL A 151 3.59 -17.24 -9.10
N GLY A 152 3.54 -16.11 -8.40
CA GLY A 152 4.09 -14.85 -8.91
C GLY A 152 5.61 -14.75 -8.78
N GLY A 153 6.17 -13.65 -9.29
CA GLY A 153 7.61 -13.35 -9.20
C GLY A 153 8.12 -13.22 -7.76
N ARG A 154 9.44 -13.30 -7.59
CA ARG A 154 10.08 -13.24 -6.26
C ARG A 154 10.13 -11.79 -5.79
N ILE A 155 9.53 -11.52 -4.63
CA ILE A 155 9.54 -10.20 -3.99
C ILE A 155 10.37 -10.28 -2.72
N LYS A 156 11.38 -9.41 -2.63
CA LYS A 156 12.20 -9.22 -1.42
C LYS A 156 11.77 -7.95 -0.72
N VAL A 157 11.46 -8.06 0.57
CA VAL A 157 11.02 -6.95 1.42
C VAL A 157 11.86 -6.83 2.69
N GLY A 158 11.91 -5.63 3.27
CA GLY A 158 12.50 -5.43 4.60
C GLY A 158 11.62 -6.02 5.70
N ARG A 159 12.23 -6.65 6.71
CA ARG A 159 11.51 -7.16 7.90
C ARG A 159 11.31 -6.08 8.96
N GLY A 160 12.21 -5.10 9.01
CA GLY A 160 12.12 -3.95 9.90
C GLY A 160 12.54 -4.23 11.34
N ILE A 161 13.39 -5.24 11.57
CA ILE A 161 13.95 -5.54 12.90
C ILE A 161 14.94 -4.44 13.30
N SER A 162 15.79 -4.03 12.36
CA SER A 162 16.79 -2.98 12.59
C SER A 162 16.17 -1.58 12.56
N ASN A 163 15.17 -1.37 11.71
CA ASN A 163 14.44 -0.12 11.57
C ASN A 163 12.98 -0.39 11.20
N TYR A 164 12.05 -0.04 12.08
CA TYR A 164 10.62 -0.30 11.87
C TYR A 164 10.06 0.35 10.59
N LYS A 165 10.66 1.46 10.13
CA LYS A 165 10.25 2.15 8.89
C LYS A 165 10.51 1.32 7.62
N ASP A 166 11.37 0.30 7.69
CA ASP A 166 11.67 -0.61 6.59
C ASP A 166 10.73 -1.82 6.51
N THR A 167 9.79 -1.97 7.45
CA THR A 167 8.84 -3.09 7.50
C THR A 167 8.01 -3.17 6.22
N GLY A 168 8.14 -4.25 5.47
CA GLY A 168 7.41 -4.48 4.23
C GLY A 168 7.88 -3.64 3.04
N ARG A 169 8.92 -2.79 3.19
CA ARG A 169 9.46 -1.99 2.09
C ARG A 169 9.98 -2.91 1.00
N VAL A 170 9.56 -2.69 -0.25
CA VAL A 170 10.03 -3.47 -1.39
C VAL A 170 11.48 -3.12 -1.67
N LEU A 171 12.34 -4.13 -1.67
CA LEU A 171 13.77 -4.02 -1.94
C LEU A 171 14.08 -4.50 -3.35
N GLU A 172 13.54 -5.66 -3.74
CA GLU A 172 13.76 -6.25 -5.06
C GLU A 172 12.50 -6.97 -5.57
N ILE A 173 12.30 -6.94 -6.88
CA ILE A 173 11.33 -7.78 -7.61
C ILE A 173 12.12 -8.52 -8.69
N ASP A 174 12.04 -9.86 -8.67
CA ASP A 174 12.77 -10.76 -9.56
C ASP A 174 14.29 -10.44 -9.61
N GLY A 175 14.86 -10.14 -8.44
CA GLY A 175 16.29 -9.82 -8.26
C GLY A 175 16.71 -8.43 -8.75
N LYS A 176 15.77 -7.59 -9.20
CA LYS A 176 16.03 -6.21 -9.62
C LYS A 176 15.63 -5.24 -8.52
N LYS A 177 16.45 -4.22 -8.27
CA LYS A 177 16.20 -3.15 -7.27
C LYS A 177 15.31 -2.03 -7.77
N GLU A 178 15.06 -2.01 -9.08
CA GLU A 178 14.20 -1.08 -9.79
C GLU A 178 13.64 -1.77 -11.03
N ILE A 179 12.51 -1.29 -11.54
CA ILE A 179 12.04 -1.64 -12.87
C ILE A 179 12.73 -0.76 -13.92
N ASN A 180 12.69 -1.14 -15.20
CA ASN A 180 13.31 -0.37 -16.30
C ASN A 180 12.27 -0.13 -17.40
N ILE A 181 11.15 0.48 -17.03
CA ILE A 181 9.98 0.67 -17.91
C ILE A 181 9.75 2.17 -18.16
N TRP A 182 10.03 3.00 -17.16
CA TRP A 182 9.78 4.44 -17.19
C TRP A 182 11.02 5.22 -17.58
N SER A 183 10.83 6.48 -17.96
CA SER A 183 11.91 7.32 -18.50
C SER A 183 12.89 7.82 -17.43
N THR A 184 12.53 7.75 -16.15
CA THR A 184 13.35 8.29 -15.05
C THR A 184 13.54 7.27 -13.94
N GLU A 185 14.66 7.39 -13.24
CA GLU A 185 14.97 6.57 -12.07
C GLU A 185 13.92 6.73 -10.96
N LEU A 186 13.39 7.95 -10.77
CA LEU A 186 12.37 8.26 -9.77
C LEU A 186 11.15 7.31 -9.84
N CYS A 187 10.73 6.96 -11.04
CA CYS A 187 9.53 6.17 -11.29
C CYS A 187 9.80 4.69 -11.44
N ASN A 188 11.07 4.36 -11.67
CA ASN A 188 11.57 3.00 -11.77
C ASN A 188 11.95 2.41 -10.41
N ARG A 189 12.39 3.23 -9.46
CA ARG A 189 12.68 2.80 -8.09
C ARG A 189 11.40 2.40 -7.34
N PHE A 190 11.48 1.36 -6.53
CA PHE A 190 10.40 0.97 -5.62
C PHE A 190 10.30 1.94 -4.44
N ARG A 191 9.15 2.59 -4.28
CA ARG A 191 8.86 3.50 -3.16
C ARG A 191 7.77 2.90 -2.28
N GLY A 192 8.13 2.60 -1.03
CA GLY A 192 7.20 2.06 -0.04
C GLY A 192 7.06 0.53 -0.12
N THR A 193 5.87 0.01 0.16
CA THR A 193 5.63 -1.43 0.33
C THR A 193 4.91 -2.05 -0.87
N ASP A 194 4.65 -3.35 -0.80
CA ASP A 194 3.80 -4.10 -1.75
C ASP A 194 2.30 -3.91 -1.47
N GLY A 195 1.95 -3.09 -0.48
CA GLY A 195 0.57 -2.81 -0.07
C GLY A 195 -0.07 -3.91 0.80
N TRP A 196 0.65 -4.96 1.18
CA TRP A 196 0.17 -5.95 2.15
C TRP A 196 0.38 -5.50 3.59
N ILE A 197 1.55 -4.91 3.84
CA ILE A 197 1.94 -4.38 5.15
C ILE A 197 2.40 -2.94 4.93
N ILE A 198 2.07 -2.05 5.85
CA ILE A 198 2.52 -0.67 5.88
C ILE A 198 3.33 -0.50 7.17
N PRO A 199 4.47 0.22 7.17
CA PRO A 199 5.25 0.43 8.38
C PRO A 199 4.42 1.02 9.51
N PRO A 200 4.63 0.62 10.78
CA PRO A 200 3.87 1.14 11.92
C PRO A 200 4.28 2.58 12.27
N LEU A 201 3.56 3.20 13.21
CA LEU A 201 3.83 4.53 13.76
C LEU A 201 3.72 5.66 12.71
N LEU A 202 2.61 5.71 11.99
CA LEU A 202 2.37 6.70 10.93
C LEU A 202 2.35 8.12 11.49
N GLU A 203 3.22 8.97 10.95
CA GLU A 203 3.34 10.37 11.36
C GLU A 203 2.15 11.19 10.82
N GLU A 204 1.78 12.26 11.50
CA GLU A 204 0.67 13.12 11.05
C GLU A 204 1.04 13.81 9.73
N GLY A 205 0.13 13.76 8.74
CA GLY A 205 0.39 14.31 7.40
C GLY A 205 1.29 13.44 6.51
N GLU A 206 1.86 12.34 7.01
CA GLU A 206 2.63 11.39 6.20
C GLU A 206 1.74 10.65 5.20
N SER A 207 2.19 10.52 3.95
CA SER A 207 1.53 9.74 2.90
C SER A 207 1.90 8.26 2.94
N VAL A 208 0.99 7.41 2.47
CA VAL A 208 1.25 5.97 2.32
C VAL A 208 1.67 5.69 0.88
N ARG A 209 2.86 5.12 0.70
CA ARG A 209 3.40 4.75 -0.62
C ARG A 209 3.41 3.25 -0.81
N VAL A 210 2.93 2.82 -1.97
CA VAL A 210 2.87 1.42 -2.37
C VAL A 210 3.37 1.29 -3.80
N PHE A 211 4.20 0.29 -4.06
CA PHE A 211 4.49 -0.13 -5.42
C PHE A 211 3.38 -1.08 -5.89
N GLY A 212 2.53 -0.60 -6.80
CA GLY A 212 1.49 -1.41 -7.42
C GLY A 212 2.08 -2.31 -8.49
N THR A 213 2.36 -3.57 -8.16
CA THR A 213 2.91 -4.57 -9.11
C THR A 213 2.08 -4.68 -10.38
N ASP A 214 0.76 -4.56 -10.24
CA ASP A 214 -0.21 -4.67 -11.33
C ASP A 214 -0.25 -3.43 -12.24
N LEU A 215 0.27 -2.30 -11.73
CA LEU A 215 0.38 -1.04 -12.46
C LEU A 215 1.83 -0.77 -12.89
N CYS A 216 2.80 -1.58 -12.46
CA CYS A 216 4.23 -1.31 -12.60
C CYS A 216 4.63 0.10 -12.16
N ARG A 217 3.99 0.70 -11.14
CA ARG A 217 4.31 2.08 -10.70
C ARG A 217 4.12 2.25 -9.20
N ASN A 218 4.69 3.34 -8.70
CA ASN A 218 4.40 3.82 -7.36
C ASN A 218 3.03 4.51 -7.34
N VAL A 219 2.26 4.24 -6.29
CA VAL A 219 0.99 4.88 -5.96
C VAL A 219 1.12 5.48 -4.57
N GLU A 220 0.76 6.75 -4.45
CA GLU A 220 0.78 7.49 -3.20
C GLU A 220 -0.65 7.80 -2.76
N ALA A 221 -0.99 7.37 -1.55
CA ALA A 221 -2.24 7.70 -0.90
C ALA A 221 -1.99 8.84 0.09
N LEU A 222 -2.67 9.96 -0.13
CA LEU A 222 -2.54 11.19 0.65
C LEU A 222 -3.48 11.16 1.85
N PRO A 223 -3.07 11.66 3.02
CA PRO A 223 -3.95 11.77 4.18
C PRO A 223 -5.01 12.84 3.94
N VAL A 224 -6.28 12.49 4.14
CA VAL A 224 -7.42 13.41 3.98
C VAL A 224 -8.11 13.75 5.29
N GLY A 225 -7.84 13.00 6.37
CA GLY A 225 -8.38 13.29 7.69
C GLY A 225 -8.20 12.15 8.69
N THR A 226 -8.80 12.34 9.87
CA THR A 226 -8.89 11.33 10.94
C THR A 226 -10.34 11.06 11.29
N ASP A 227 -10.61 9.86 11.81
CA ASP A 227 -11.95 9.44 12.22
C ASP A 227 -11.87 8.46 13.41
N TYR A 228 -13.02 8.10 13.97
CA TYR A 228 -13.18 7.06 14.97
C TYR A 228 -14.15 5.99 14.46
N MET A 229 -13.59 4.88 13.98
CA MET A 229 -14.39 3.77 13.44
C MET A 229 -14.37 2.58 14.38
N LYS A 230 -15.54 2.06 14.72
CA LYS A 230 -15.67 0.85 15.57
C LYS A 230 -14.85 0.98 16.87
N GLY A 231 -14.78 2.17 17.47
CA GLY A 231 -14.04 2.44 18.71
C GLY A 231 -12.51 2.55 18.58
N VAL A 232 -11.98 2.58 17.36
CA VAL A 232 -10.55 2.71 17.04
C VAL A 232 -10.31 4.05 16.35
N HIS A 233 -9.29 4.80 16.80
CA HIS A 233 -8.85 6.01 16.11
C HIS A 233 -8.16 5.63 14.81
N VAL A 234 -8.53 6.27 13.71
CA VAL A 234 -8.01 5.96 12.38
C VAL A 234 -7.63 7.21 11.62
N ARG A 235 -6.76 7.02 10.63
CA ARG A 235 -6.43 8.00 9.62
C ARG A 235 -6.92 7.52 8.26
N VAL A 236 -7.51 8.44 7.51
CA VAL A 236 -8.11 8.20 6.20
C VAL A 236 -7.15 8.69 5.12
N TYR A 237 -6.93 7.84 4.14
CA TYR A 237 -6.04 8.06 3.01
C TYR A 237 -6.79 7.83 1.70
N GLU A 238 -6.51 8.67 0.72
CA GLU A 238 -7.09 8.59 -0.62
C GLU A 238 -6.00 8.64 -1.69
N ALA A 239 -6.17 7.88 -2.77
CA ALA A 239 -5.25 7.91 -3.91
C ALA A 239 -6.01 8.11 -5.23
N THR A 240 -5.34 8.76 -6.18
CA THR A 240 -5.82 8.95 -7.54
C THR A 240 -4.87 8.28 -8.54
N MET A 241 -5.20 8.30 -9.82
CA MET A 241 -4.30 7.79 -10.88
C MET A 241 -3.19 8.80 -11.25
N GLY A 242 -3.15 9.97 -10.61
CA GLY A 242 -2.15 11.02 -10.84
C GLY A 242 -2.51 11.99 -11.96
N ASP A 243 -1.61 12.94 -12.20
CA ASP A 243 -1.75 13.97 -13.25
C ASP A 243 -0.45 14.08 -14.04
N MET A 244 -0.27 13.18 -15.01
CA MET A 244 0.93 13.16 -15.84
C MET A 244 1.09 14.40 -16.74
N GLU A 245 0.02 15.17 -16.97
CA GLU A 245 0.05 16.35 -17.82
C GLU A 245 0.63 17.55 -17.06
N HIS A 246 0.25 17.71 -15.78
CA HIS A 246 0.61 18.90 -14.99
C HIS A 246 1.59 18.63 -13.83
N ASN A 247 1.68 17.40 -13.32
CA ASN A 247 2.60 17.04 -12.23
C ASN A 247 3.94 16.53 -12.78
N GLU A 248 5.03 17.27 -12.51
CA GLU A 248 6.38 16.90 -12.95
C GLU A 248 6.85 15.54 -12.43
N GLU A 249 6.45 15.14 -11.21
CA GLU A 249 6.81 13.81 -10.68
C GLU A 249 6.13 12.67 -11.42
N ASP A 250 4.96 12.90 -12.02
CA ASP A 250 4.20 11.89 -12.75
C ASP A 250 4.59 11.80 -14.23
N LYS A 251 5.23 12.81 -14.82
CA LYS A 251 5.57 12.85 -16.27
C LYS A 251 6.39 11.66 -16.76
N CYS A 252 7.16 11.03 -15.88
CA CYS A 252 7.92 9.83 -16.19
C CYS A 252 7.04 8.62 -16.60
N TYR A 253 5.77 8.62 -16.19
CA TYR A 253 4.79 7.56 -16.49
C TYR A 253 4.17 7.72 -17.87
N CYS A 254 4.47 8.80 -18.59
CA CYS A 254 3.95 9.02 -19.92
C CYS A 254 4.43 7.94 -20.91
N ALA A 255 3.52 7.56 -21.80
CA ALA A 255 3.80 6.56 -22.83
C ALA A 255 4.92 7.02 -23.77
N THR A 256 5.02 8.33 -24.04
CA THR A 256 6.11 8.91 -24.82
C THR A 256 6.79 10.06 -24.05
N PRO A 257 8.03 10.44 -24.42
CA PRO A 257 8.70 11.58 -23.78
C PRO A 257 8.04 12.93 -24.06
N THR A 258 7.21 13.02 -25.11
CA THR A 258 6.66 14.30 -25.60
C THR A 258 5.16 14.41 -25.42
N THR A 259 4.46 13.32 -25.15
CA THR A 259 2.99 13.30 -24.99
C THR A 259 2.58 12.48 -23.78
N CYS A 260 1.75 13.10 -22.95
CA CYS A 260 1.17 12.52 -21.75
C CYS A 260 -0.35 12.39 -21.91
N MET A 261 -0.94 11.40 -21.23
CA MET A 261 -2.39 11.37 -21.07
C MET A 261 -2.81 12.46 -20.09
N LYS A 262 -4.05 12.95 -20.24
CA LYS A 262 -4.63 13.95 -19.32
C LYS A 262 -4.84 13.32 -17.93
N LYS A 263 -5.12 14.17 -16.95
CA LYS A 263 -5.32 13.79 -15.53
C LYS A 263 -6.23 12.55 -15.37
N GLY A 264 -5.85 11.67 -14.44
CA GLY A 264 -6.68 10.57 -13.94
C GLY A 264 -6.65 9.27 -14.75
N LEU A 265 -5.80 9.21 -15.78
CA LEU A 265 -5.60 8.02 -16.62
C LEU A 265 -4.23 7.40 -16.38
N PHE A 266 -4.07 6.11 -16.68
CA PHE A 266 -2.77 5.45 -16.69
C PHE A 266 -2.70 4.34 -17.76
N ASP A 267 -1.68 4.36 -18.62
CA ASP A 267 -1.51 3.43 -19.74
C ASP A 267 -0.69 2.19 -19.33
N LEU A 268 -1.30 1.00 -19.40
CA LEU A 268 -0.63 -0.26 -19.11
C LEU A 268 0.18 -0.82 -20.29
N SER A 269 0.20 -0.15 -21.45
CA SER A 269 0.89 -0.65 -22.66
C SER A 269 2.35 -1.02 -22.39
N LYS A 270 3.10 -0.17 -21.68
CA LYS A 270 4.52 -0.43 -21.36
C LYS A 270 4.72 -1.49 -20.28
N CYS A 271 3.77 -1.60 -19.34
CA CYS A 271 3.85 -2.52 -18.20
C CYS A 271 3.45 -3.95 -18.60
N MET A 272 2.32 -4.10 -19.29
CA MET A 272 1.71 -5.38 -19.59
C MET A 272 1.71 -5.75 -21.07
N GLY A 273 2.16 -4.86 -21.97
CA GLY A 273 2.12 -5.08 -23.42
C GLY A 273 0.71 -5.05 -24.01
N VAL A 274 -0.29 -4.58 -23.25
CA VAL A 274 -1.70 -4.49 -23.67
C VAL A 274 -2.18 -3.04 -23.59
N PRO A 275 -2.93 -2.52 -24.58
CA PRO A 275 -3.34 -1.12 -24.62
C PRO A 275 -4.57 -0.85 -23.76
N ILE A 276 -4.51 -1.26 -22.50
CA ILE A 276 -5.54 -1.03 -21.48
C ILE A 276 -5.18 0.25 -20.74
N ILE A 277 -6.16 1.13 -20.59
CA ILE A 277 -6.03 2.38 -19.83
C ILE A 277 -6.81 2.24 -18.53
N VAL A 278 -6.14 2.46 -17.41
CA VAL A 278 -6.72 2.41 -16.08
C VAL A 278 -7.18 3.80 -15.65
N THR A 279 -8.37 3.87 -15.08
CA THR A 279 -8.91 5.06 -14.39
C THR A 279 -9.49 4.65 -13.04
N LEU A 280 -9.93 5.61 -12.23
CA LEU A 280 -10.89 5.29 -11.16
C LEU A 280 -12.28 4.96 -11.77
N PRO A 281 -13.12 4.21 -11.05
CA PRO A 281 -14.49 3.91 -11.48
C PRO A 281 -15.29 5.16 -11.86
N HIS A 282 -16.10 5.01 -12.90
CA HIS A 282 -16.96 6.07 -13.45
C HIS A 282 -16.20 7.35 -13.80
N PHE A 283 -14.90 7.25 -14.11
CA PHE A 283 -14.05 8.39 -14.44
C PHE A 283 -13.93 9.44 -13.33
N LEU A 284 -14.02 9.01 -12.07
CA LEU A 284 -13.72 9.86 -10.92
C LEU A 284 -12.28 10.41 -11.02
N GLU A 285 -12.09 11.69 -10.68
CA GLU A 285 -10.79 12.38 -10.72
C GLU A 285 -10.10 12.39 -12.10
N THR A 286 -10.86 12.30 -13.20
CA THR A 286 -10.33 12.41 -14.58
C THR A 286 -10.63 13.76 -15.22
N ASP A 287 -9.90 14.10 -16.28
CA ASP A 287 -10.20 15.26 -17.12
C ASP A 287 -11.65 15.17 -17.68
N PRO A 288 -12.48 16.24 -17.55
CA PRO A 288 -13.87 16.26 -18.03
C PRO A 288 -14.04 15.85 -19.49
N TYR A 289 -13.01 16.05 -20.32
CA TYR A 289 -12.95 15.60 -21.71
C TYR A 289 -13.42 14.15 -21.89
N TYR A 290 -13.04 13.23 -20.98
CA TYR A 290 -13.39 11.82 -21.09
C TYR A 290 -14.82 11.52 -20.62
N LEU A 291 -15.26 12.16 -19.54
CA LEU A 291 -16.60 11.96 -18.97
C LEU A 291 -17.70 12.46 -19.92
N GLU A 292 -17.49 13.61 -20.56
CA GLU A 292 -18.48 14.23 -21.46
C GLU A 292 -18.77 13.42 -22.74
N ARG A 293 -17.90 12.46 -23.08
CA ARG A 293 -18.01 11.64 -24.31
C ARG A 293 -18.73 10.32 -24.11
N ILE A 294 -19.08 9.97 -22.87
CA ILE A 294 -19.70 8.68 -22.54
C ILE A 294 -20.92 8.92 -21.65
N SER A 295 -22.07 8.41 -22.11
CA SER A 295 -23.29 8.40 -21.31
C SER A 295 -23.32 7.23 -20.34
N GLY A 296 -24.01 7.41 -19.20
CA GLY A 296 -24.22 6.36 -18.19
C GLY A 296 -23.13 6.26 -17.11
N LEU A 297 -22.15 7.17 -17.11
CA LEU A 297 -21.18 7.31 -16.02
C LEU A 297 -21.67 8.30 -14.98
N GLU A 298 -21.38 8.00 -13.71
CA GLU A 298 -21.79 8.78 -12.55
C GLU A 298 -20.70 8.69 -11.48
N PRO A 299 -19.72 9.61 -11.48
CA PRO A 299 -18.63 9.60 -10.51
C PRO A 299 -19.13 10.03 -9.13
N VAL A 300 -19.21 9.09 -8.19
CA VAL A 300 -19.49 9.36 -6.77
C VAL A 300 -18.21 9.15 -5.96
N HIS A 301 -17.73 10.20 -5.28
CA HIS A 301 -16.44 10.20 -4.58
C HIS A 301 -16.27 9.00 -3.63
N ASP A 302 -17.15 8.85 -2.63
CA ASP A 302 -17.03 7.77 -1.64
C ASP A 302 -17.18 6.36 -2.21
N GLU A 303 -17.91 6.20 -3.32
CA GLU A 303 -18.08 4.89 -3.99
C GLU A 303 -16.93 4.53 -4.92
N HIS A 304 -16.23 5.53 -5.48
CA HIS A 304 -15.27 5.31 -6.56
C HIS A 304 -13.82 5.68 -6.22
N ILE A 305 -13.56 6.42 -5.13
CA ILE A 305 -12.19 6.79 -4.73
C ILE A 305 -11.40 5.59 -4.19
N LEU A 306 -10.10 5.50 -4.46
CA LEU A 306 -9.25 4.53 -3.78
C LEU A 306 -9.09 4.98 -2.32
N LYS A 307 -9.55 4.17 -1.36
CA LYS A 307 -9.63 4.56 0.05
C LYS A 307 -8.94 3.56 0.96
N ILE A 308 -8.07 4.04 1.83
CA ILE A 308 -7.39 3.25 2.86
C ILE A 308 -7.62 3.92 4.21
N ILE A 309 -8.07 3.15 5.19
CA ILE A 309 -8.35 3.62 6.55
C ILE A 309 -7.53 2.76 7.50
N LEU A 310 -6.53 3.39 8.11
CA LEU A 310 -5.51 2.74 8.92
C LEU A 310 -5.61 3.19 10.37
N GLU A 311 -5.40 2.26 11.29
CA GLU A 311 -5.04 2.63 12.65
C GLU A 311 -3.56 3.09 12.66
N PRO A 312 -3.24 4.30 13.15
CA PRO A 312 -1.92 4.92 12.93
C PRO A 312 -0.75 4.28 13.71
N MET A 313 -0.98 3.67 14.87
CA MET A 313 0.12 3.09 15.67
C MET A 313 0.67 1.82 15.03
N THR A 314 -0.20 0.96 14.52
CA THR A 314 0.13 -0.37 14.00
C THR A 314 0.04 -0.46 12.48
N SER A 315 -0.50 0.57 11.84
CA SER A 315 -0.86 0.58 10.41
C SER A 315 -1.83 -0.54 10.02
N THR A 316 -2.60 -1.05 11.00
CA THR A 316 -3.62 -2.08 10.75
C THR A 316 -4.74 -1.49 9.90
N PRO A 317 -5.04 -2.06 8.72
CA PRO A 317 -6.14 -1.58 7.90
C PRO A 317 -7.48 -1.98 8.53
N LEU A 318 -8.31 -0.99 8.82
CA LEU A 318 -9.72 -1.23 9.15
C LEU A 318 -10.54 -1.38 7.87
N ILE A 319 -10.24 -0.57 6.87
CA ILE A 319 -10.81 -0.64 5.53
C ILE A 319 -9.69 -0.37 4.54
N ALA A 320 -9.52 -1.20 3.53
CA ALA A 320 -8.74 -0.84 2.35
C ALA A 320 -9.51 -1.28 1.12
N LYS A 321 -9.79 -0.33 0.23
CA LYS A 321 -10.57 -0.53 -1.00
C LYS A 321 -9.75 0.02 -2.17
N LYS A 322 -9.11 -0.90 -2.90
CA LYS A 322 -8.44 -0.59 -4.16
C LYS A 322 -9.48 -0.64 -5.26
N ARG A 323 -9.57 0.42 -6.06
CA ARG A 323 -10.58 0.55 -7.12
C ARG A 323 -9.91 0.90 -8.43
N ALA A 324 -10.31 0.21 -9.48
CA ALA A 324 -9.77 0.44 -10.83
C ALA A 324 -10.85 0.16 -11.87
N GLN A 325 -10.88 0.97 -12.91
CA GLN A 325 -11.67 0.75 -14.11
C GLN A 325 -10.74 0.51 -15.29
N LEU A 326 -11.04 -0.54 -16.05
CA LEU A 326 -10.30 -0.89 -17.25
C LEU A 326 -11.04 -0.35 -18.47
N ASN A 327 -10.31 0.36 -19.31
CA ASN A 327 -10.85 1.06 -20.46
C ASN A 327 -10.03 0.75 -21.71
N LEU A 328 -10.68 0.89 -22.87
CA LEU A 328 -10.04 0.80 -24.18
C LEU A 328 -10.35 2.05 -24.97
N MET A 329 -9.31 2.64 -25.56
CA MET A 329 -9.52 3.70 -26.53
C MET A 329 -10.19 3.11 -27.78
N VAL A 330 -11.26 3.73 -28.24
CA VAL A 330 -11.87 3.43 -29.54
C VAL A 330 -11.81 4.69 -30.39
N ALA A 331 -11.45 4.51 -31.66
CA ALA A 331 -11.38 5.58 -32.64
C ALA A 331 -11.59 4.99 -34.03
N ALA A 332 -11.92 5.85 -35.01
CA ALA A 332 -12.03 5.43 -36.39
C ALA A 332 -10.66 4.96 -36.93
N VAL A 333 -10.60 3.73 -37.44
CA VAL A 333 -9.42 3.16 -38.11
C VAL A 333 -9.83 2.74 -39.52
N PRO A 334 -9.58 3.56 -40.57
CA PRO A 334 -10.10 3.32 -41.92
C PRO A 334 -9.75 1.95 -42.53
N ARG A 335 -8.62 1.37 -42.12
CA ARG A 335 -8.14 0.06 -42.59
C ARG A 335 -8.79 -1.13 -41.88
N ILE A 336 -9.55 -0.91 -40.81
CA ILE A 336 -10.23 -1.96 -40.04
C ILE A 336 -11.74 -1.82 -40.23
N THR A 337 -12.36 -2.74 -40.97
CA THR A 337 -13.76 -2.63 -41.43
C THR A 337 -14.74 -2.35 -40.30
N ILE A 338 -14.65 -3.09 -39.20
CA ILE A 338 -15.53 -2.94 -38.03
C ILE A 338 -15.27 -1.65 -37.22
N MET A 339 -14.18 -0.95 -37.48
CA MET A 339 -13.79 0.31 -36.81
C MET A 339 -13.70 1.50 -37.76
N GLN A 340 -14.24 1.41 -38.99
CA GLN A 340 -14.11 2.49 -39.98
C GLN A 340 -14.82 3.79 -39.57
N ASN A 341 -15.97 3.67 -38.91
CA ASN A 341 -16.82 4.80 -38.57
C ASN A 341 -17.27 4.71 -37.10
N ILE A 342 -16.33 5.00 -36.20
CA ILE A 342 -16.56 5.00 -34.75
C ILE A 342 -16.15 6.37 -34.20
N THR A 343 -16.99 6.90 -33.31
CA THR A 343 -16.67 8.11 -32.55
C THR A 343 -15.54 7.83 -31.57
N GLU A 344 -14.55 8.70 -31.56
CA GLU A 344 -13.43 8.60 -30.63
C GLU A 344 -13.89 8.75 -29.18
N ALA A 345 -13.59 7.75 -28.34
CA ALA A 345 -13.89 7.77 -26.92
C ALA A 345 -13.01 6.78 -26.15
N LEU A 346 -12.78 7.06 -24.86
CA LEU A 346 -12.17 6.09 -23.95
C LEU A 346 -13.26 5.22 -23.34
N HIS A 347 -13.55 4.07 -23.92
CA HIS A 347 -14.71 3.27 -23.54
C HIS A 347 -14.41 2.34 -22.35
N PRO A 348 -15.20 2.37 -21.27
CA PRO A 348 -15.04 1.46 -20.14
C PRO A 348 -15.43 0.04 -20.51
N ILE A 349 -14.66 -0.95 -20.06
CA ILE A 349 -15.04 -2.36 -20.16
C ILE A 349 -15.78 -2.77 -18.88
N PHE A 350 -15.13 -2.55 -17.73
CA PHE A 350 -15.67 -2.77 -16.41
C PHE A 350 -14.78 -2.10 -15.36
N TRP A 351 -15.31 -1.98 -14.14
CA TRP A 351 -14.51 -1.61 -12.98
C TRP A 351 -14.62 -2.68 -11.88
N MET A 352 -13.63 -2.65 -10.99
CA MET A 352 -13.51 -3.59 -9.89
C MET A 352 -13.06 -2.91 -8.59
N GLU A 353 -13.46 -3.49 -7.47
CA GLU A 353 -12.93 -3.22 -6.13
C GLU A 353 -12.29 -4.49 -5.57
N GLU A 354 -11.03 -4.37 -5.14
CA GLU A 354 -10.36 -5.30 -4.24
C GLU A 354 -10.42 -4.68 -2.84
N GLY A 355 -11.14 -5.32 -1.94
CA GLY A 355 -11.51 -4.75 -0.65
C GLY A 355 -11.25 -5.67 0.52
N ILE A 356 -10.64 -5.13 1.58
CA ILE A 356 -10.62 -5.74 2.91
C ILE A 356 -11.34 -4.83 3.91
N VAL A 357 -12.19 -5.44 4.73
CA VAL A 357 -12.84 -4.78 5.86
C VAL A 357 -12.56 -5.61 7.10
N LEU A 358 -12.00 -4.98 8.13
CA LEU A 358 -11.71 -5.64 9.40
C LEU A 358 -13.01 -5.82 10.20
N GLU A 359 -13.41 -7.07 10.37
CA GLU A 359 -14.67 -7.45 11.03
C GLU A 359 -14.51 -8.64 11.98
N GLY A 360 -15.59 -8.92 12.71
CA GLY A 360 -15.71 -10.15 13.49
C GLY A 360 -14.66 -10.30 14.59
N PRO A 361 -14.13 -11.53 14.81
CA PRO A 361 -13.18 -11.81 15.88
C PRO A 361 -11.87 -11.03 15.78
N LEU A 362 -11.40 -10.73 14.56
CA LEU A 362 -10.14 -9.99 14.35
C LEU A 362 -10.28 -8.53 14.80
N LEU A 363 -11.39 -7.88 14.45
CA LEU A 363 -11.69 -6.53 14.94
C LEU A 363 -11.74 -6.49 16.48
N LYS A 364 -12.37 -7.47 17.12
CA LYS A 364 -12.44 -7.55 18.59
C LYS A 364 -11.07 -7.68 19.24
N LYS A 365 -10.14 -8.43 18.63
CA LYS A 365 -8.75 -8.52 19.10
C LYS A 365 -8.07 -7.16 19.05
N VAL A 366 -8.19 -6.45 17.93
CA VAL A 366 -7.64 -5.10 17.76
C VAL A 366 -8.23 -4.13 18.79
N GLN A 367 -9.56 -4.11 18.95
CA GLN A 367 -10.23 -3.29 19.97
C GLN A 367 -9.75 -3.61 21.39
N THR A 368 -9.58 -4.90 21.72
CA THR A 368 -9.13 -5.33 23.05
C THR A 368 -7.73 -4.81 23.36
N ILE A 369 -6.82 -4.82 22.38
CA ILE A 369 -5.47 -4.26 22.52
C ILE A 369 -5.56 -2.76 22.84
N PHE A 370 -6.37 -1.99 22.10
CA PHE A 370 -6.50 -0.55 22.36
C PHE A 370 -7.20 -0.22 23.68
N ILE A 371 -8.15 -1.05 24.11
CA ILE A 371 -8.75 -0.92 25.44
C ILE A 371 -7.70 -1.18 26.51
N ALA A 372 -6.90 -2.24 26.38
CA ALA A 372 -5.83 -2.54 27.32
C ALA A 372 -4.81 -1.40 27.41
N LEU A 373 -4.39 -0.82 26.27
CA LEU A 373 -3.51 0.35 26.24
C LEU A 373 -4.11 1.56 26.94
N LYS A 374 -5.42 1.83 26.75
CA LYS A 374 -6.13 2.90 27.47
C LYS A 374 -6.14 2.65 28.98
N VAL A 375 -6.43 1.43 29.42
CA VAL A 375 -6.42 1.06 30.85
C VAL A 375 -5.03 1.23 31.44
N LEU A 376 -3.98 0.76 30.78
CA LEU A 376 -2.60 0.96 31.23
C LEU A 376 -2.23 2.43 31.35
N LYS A 377 -2.66 3.27 30.40
CA LYS A 377 -2.46 4.73 30.47
C LYS A 377 -3.15 5.35 31.68
N VAL A 378 -4.39 4.95 31.96
CA VAL A 378 -5.14 5.41 33.14
C VAL A 378 -4.46 4.95 34.44
N LEU A 379 -4.07 3.68 34.53
CA LEU A 379 -3.36 3.14 35.69
C LEU A 379 -2.04 3.89 35.94
N ASN A 380 -1.28 4.18 34.88
CA ASN A 380 -0.05 4.97 34.98
C ASN A 380 -0.33 6.40 35.49
N CYS A 381 -1.37 7.08 34.99
CA CYS A 381 -1.76 8.40 35.48
C CYS A 381 -2.17 8.37 36.96
N VAL A 382 -2.97 7.38 37.36
CA VAL A 382 -3.39 7.20 38.76
C VAL A 382 -2.19 6.90 39.66
N GLY A 383 -1.27 6.04 39.21
CA GLY A 383 -0.03 5.71 39.94
C GLY A 383 0.88 6.92 40.13
N LEU A 384 1.03 7.77 39.10
CA LEU A 384 1.77 9.03 39.20
C LEU A 384 1.12 10.00 40.20
N LEU A 385 -0.20 10.16 40.14
CA LEU A 385 -0.94 11.02 41.09
C LEU A 385 -0.82 10.51 42.53
N ALA A 386 -0.96 9.21 42.75
CA ALA A 386 -0.80 8.59 44.06
C ALA A 386 0.62 8.80 44.61
N SER A 387 1.63 8.70 43.74
CA SER A 387 3.03 8.96 44.10
C SER A 387 3.26 10.41 44.50
N LEU A 388 2.70 11.37 43.76
CA LEU A 388 2.78 12.80 44.09
C LEU A 388 2.08 13.12 45.43
N VAL A 389 0.92 12.53 45.68
CA VAL A 389 0.20 12.68 46.96
C VAL A 389 1.01 12.11 48.12
N ALA A 390 1.63 10.95 47.94
CA ALA A 390 2.49 10.34 48.95
C ALA A 390 3.72 11.20 49.27
N ILE A 391 4.36 11.78 48.24
CA ILE A 391 5.48 12.73 48.41
C ILE A 391 5.02 13.99 49.15
N ALA A 392 3.89 14.58 48.76
CA ALA A 392 3.34 15.76 49.40
C ALA A 392 2.99 15.49 50.88
N TYR A 393 2.40 14.33 51.17
CA TYR A 393 2.11 13.90 52.53
C TYR A 393 3.39 13.68 53.36
N GLY A 394 4.40 13.02 52.78
CA GLY A 394 5.71 12.84 53.40
C GLY A 394 6.42 14.17 53.70
N ALA A 395 6.40 15.11 52.75
CA ALA A 395 6.94 16.45 52.93
C ALA A 395 6.18 17.21 54.03
N TYR A 396 4.84 17.18 54.02
CA TYR A 396 4.02 17.77 55.08
C TYR A 396 4.37 17.19 56.46
N GLY A 397 4.50 15.87 56.56
CA GLY A 397 4.94 15.19 57.79
C GLY A 397 6.33 15.64 58.25
N TYR A 398 7.29 15.76 57.33
CA TYR A 398 8.64 16.25 57.61
C TYR A 398 8.63 17.70 58.13
N TYR A 399 7.91 18.60 57.46
CA TYR A 399 7.80 20.01 57.87
C TYR A 399 7.09 20.16 59.22
N LYS A 400 6.02 19.40 59.46
CA LYS A 400 5.30 19.40 60.74
C LYS A 400 6.17 18.90 61.91
N ASN A 401 7.03 17.92 61.67
CA ASN A 401 7.90 17.34 62.69
C ASN A 401 9.19 18.14 62.94
N ARG A 402 9.50 19.14 62.10
CA ARG A 402 10.64 20.04 62.29
C ARG A 402 10.31 21.09 63.37
N LYS A 403 10.37 20.69 64.65
CA LYS A 403 10.26 21.61 65.80
C LYS A 403 11.37 22.67 65.70
N SER A 404 11.02 23.94 65.91
CA SER A 404 11.99 25.04 66.00
C SER A 404 12.92 24.84 67.21
N ILE A 405 14.22 24.76 66.96
CA ILE A 405 15.23 24.79 68.03
C ILE A 405 15.33 26.24 68.49
N ARG A 406 14.84 26.55 69.69
CA ARG A 406 15.07 27.83 70.36
C ARG A 406 16.51 27.81 70.88
N VAL A 407 17.41 28.54 70.22
CA VAL A 407 18.75 28.78 70.74
C VAL A 407 18.60 29.73 71.94
N THR A 408 18.92 29.25 73.14
CA THR A 408 18.94 30.08 74.35
C THR A 408 20.18 30.97 74.30
N PRO A 409 20.11 32.29 74.56
CA PRO A 409 21.31 33.12 74.59
C PRO A 409 22.18 32.74 75.78
N SER A 410 23.49 32.64 75.59
CA SER A 410 24.47 32.42 76.65
C SER A 410 24.54 33.65 77.56
N HIS A 411 24.35 33.45 78.87
CA HIS A 411 24.72 34.45 79.89
C HIS A 411 26.24 34.68 79.86
N GLU A 412 26.68 35.94 79.83
CA GLU A 412 28.04 36.34 80.17
C GLU A 412 28.33 36.01 81.65
N PRO A 413 29.48 35.40 81.98
CA PRO A 413 29.98 35.40 83.35
C PRO A 413 30.82 36.66 83.61
N SER A 414 30.42 37.40 84.63
CA SER A 414 31.17 38.49 85.25
C SER A 414 32.42 38.00 85.98
N ASN A 415 33.50 38.78 85.84
CA ASN A 415 34.78 38.80 86.58
C ASN A 415 34.86 38.07 87.93
N GLY A 416 35.97 37.34 88.12
CA GLY A 416 36.57 37.16 89.44
C GLY A 416 37.60 36.03 89.56
N GLY A 417 38.88 36.37 89.52
CA GLY A 417 39.90 35.77 90.41
C GLY A 417 40.72 34.56 89.93
N ASN A 418 41.94 34.85 89.51
CA ASN A 418 43.21 34.09 89.60
C ASN A 418 43.17 32.59 89.99
N GLU A 419 43.69 31.73 89.10
CA GLU A 419 44.87 30.92 89.39
C GLU A 419 45.48 30.32 88.11
N GLU A 420 46.80 30.32 88.07
CA GLU A 420 47.68 30.06 86.95
C GLU A 420 48.12 28.58 86.93
N VAL A 421 47.85 27.80 85.86
CA VAL A 421 48.66 26.61 85.54
C VAL A 421 48.79 26.42 84.01
N THR A 422 50.03 26.18 83.62
CA THR A 422 50.68 26.31 82.32
C THR A 422 50.58 25.05 81.43
N ARG A 423 50.50 25.27 80.09
CA ARG A 423 51.03 24.48 78.94
C ARG A 423 50.74 22.95 78.84
N SER A 424 50.14 22.45 77.77
CA SER A 424 50.62 22.30 76.36
C SER A 424 51.19 20.91 76.06
N THR A 425 50.51 20.23 75.13
CA THR A 425 50.98 19.27 74.10
C THR A 425 51.97 18.17 74.48
N ASN A 426 51.59 16.91 74.23
CA ASN A 426 52.09 16.13 73.07
C ASN A 426 51.78 14.62 73.19
N VAL A 427 51.33 14.06 72.07
CA VAL A 427 51.75 12.76 71.51
C VAL A 427 51.41 11.50 72.31
N LEU A 428 50.46 10.72 71.79
CA LEU A 428 50.59 9.28 71.65
C LEU A 428 49.75 8.80 70.45
N ILE A 429 50.45 8.67 69.33
CA ILE A 429 50.05 7.91 68.14
C ILE A 429 50.32 6.43 68.42
N ALA A 430 49.47 5.56 67.82
CA ALA A 430 49.54 4.10 67.73
C ALA A 430 48.98 3.40 68.99
N THR A 431 48.06 2.45 68.92
CA THR A 431 47.64 1.48 67.89
C THR A 431 46.34 0.87 68.48
N LEU A 432 45.20 0.71 67.82
CA LEU A 432 44.86 -0.42 66.94
C LEU A 432 43.35 -0.34 66.65
N ASN A 433 43.02 -0.26 65.36
CA ASN A 433 42.02 -1.03 64.63
C ASN A 433 40.72 -1.45 65.36
N GLY A 434 39.61 -0.88 64.90
CA GLY A 434 38.27 -1.42 65.12
C GLY A 434 37.21 -0.67 64.32
N MET A 435 37.11 -0.99 63.02
CA MET A 435 35.90 -0.87 62.19
C MET A 435 35.20 0.51 62.13
N GLU A 436 35.39 1.26 61.04
CA GLU A 436 34.39 2.24 60.62
C GLU A 436 34.25 2.33 59.10
N GLN A 437 33.04 2.04 58.64
CA GLN A 437 32.57 2.21 57.27
C GLN A 437 32.61 3.69 56.90
N LYS A 438 33.26 4.05 55.80
CA LYS A 438 33.06 5.35 55.15
C LYS A 438 32.08 5.18 54.00
N GLY A 439 30.89 5.76 54.19
CA GLY A 439 30.01 6.13 53.09
C GLY A 439 30.68 7.16 52.19
N HIS A 440 30.38 7.07 50.89
CA HIS A 440 30.81 8.02 49.88
C HIS A 440 29.60 8.87 49.47
N ASP A 441 29.75 10.19 49.53
CA ASP A 441 28.85 11.16 48.93
C ASP A 441 29.08 11.22 47.42
N ASN A 442 28.00 11.18 46.63
CA ASN A 442 28.04 11.44 45.18
C ASN A 442 27.56 12.87 44.90
N PRO A 443 28.35 13.72 44.21
CA PRO A 443 27.92 15.04 43.79
C PRO A 443 27.06 15.00 42.50
N ALA A 444 26.20 16.00 42.38
CA ALA A 444 25.34 16.26 41.24
C ALA A 444 26.13 16.47 39.94
N LEU A 445 25.63 15.87 38.85
CA LEU A 445 26.11 16.08 37.48
C LEU A 445 25.68 17.46 36.97
N SER A 446 26.64 18.33 36.66
CA SER A 446 26.47 19.46 35.76
C SER A 446 27.00 19.10 34.36
N GLY A 447 26.29 19.55 33.33
CA GLY A 447 26.54 19.18 31.94
C GLY A 447 27.91 19.57 31.40
N HIS A 448 28.53 18.62 30.71
CA HIS A 448 29.19 18.72 29.41
C HIS A 448 29.99 17.43 29.21
N GLU A 449 29.50 16.52 28.36
CA GLU A 449 30.33 15.57 27.60
C GLU A 449 29.45 14.76 26.63
N PHE A 450 28.98 15.45 25.60
CA PHE A 450 28.67 14.82 24.32
C PHE A 450 30.00 14.60 23.59
N SER A 451 30.44 13.34 23.49
CA SER A 451 31.21 12.76 22.38
C SER A 451 32.13 11.65 22.89
N ARG A 452 31.60 10.43 22.87
CA ARG A 452 32.34 9.19 22.57
C ARG A 452 31.36 8.04 22.71
N TYR A 453 30.76 7.61 21.60
CA TYR A 453 30.37 6.23 21.26
C TYR A 453 29.67 6.30 19.90
N ASN A 454 30.50 6.31 18.84
CA ASN A 454 30.13 5.87 17.50
C ASN A 454 31.17 4.81 17.13
N ILE A 455 30.78 3.54 17.26
CA ILE A 455 31.10 2.45 16.33
C ILE A 455 29.81 1.66 16.18
#